data_AF-A0A0M7B901-F1
#
_entry.id   AF-A0A0M7B901-F1
#
_cell.length_a   1.000
_cell.length_b   1.000
_cell.length_c   1.000
_cell.angle_alpha   90.00
_cell.angle_beta   90.00
_cell.angle_gamma   90.00
#
_symmetry.space_group_name_H-M   'P 1'
#
loop_
_entity.id
_entity.type
_entity.pdbx_description
1 polymer ?
#
loop_
_entity_poly.entity_id
_entity_poly.type
_entity_poly.pdbx_seq_one_letter_code
_entity_poly.pdbx_strand_id
1 'polypeptide(L)' 'MRRNRKARAGVNKTFYALRNLVERCVRRLKNSRRVATRYDKTIESFLGFVDVACIRLWTQRSVNRTRQQLTSKLDKKGL' A
#
# COMPACT_ATOMS: atom_id res chain seq x y z
N MET A 1 -12.40 11.52 -26.24
CA MET A 1 -11.73 12.63 -25.51
C MET A 1 -12.64 13.86 -25.60
N ARG A 2 -13.24 14.34 -24.49
CA ARG A 2 -14.29 15.39 -24.52
C ARG A 2 -13.70 16.77 -24.90
N ARG A 3 -14.28 17.39 -25.94
CA ARG A 3 -13.77 18.57 -26.68
C ARG A 3 -13.97 19.94 -25.96
N ASN A 4 -14.80 20.01 -24.91
CA ASN A 4 -15.21 21.27 -24.23
C ASN A 4 -14.71 21.43 -22.78
N ARG A 5 -13.51 20.96 -22.43
CA ARG A 5 -12.97 21.20 -21.08
C ARG A 5 -12.35 22.60 -21.00
N LYS A 6 -13.10 23.57 -20.49
CA LYS A 6 -12.60 24.94 -20.21
C LYS A 6 -11.61 24.88 -19.04
N ALA A 7 -10.31 24.95 -19.35
CA ALA A 7 -9.15 24.86 -18.45
C ALA A 7 -8.99 23.55 -17.65
N ARG A 8 -7.77 23.01 -17.64
CA ARG A 8 -7.39 21.95 -16.68
C ARG A 8 -7.23 22.63 -15.31
N ALA A 9 -8.02 22.24 -14.32
CA ALA A 9 -7.80 22.65 -12.94
C ALA A 9 -6.34 22.34 -12.54
N GLY A 10 -5.65 23.32 -11.98
CA GLY A 10 -4.27 23.16 -11.53
C GLY A 10 -4.20 22.07 -10.48
N VAL A 11 -3.61 20.92 -10.81
CA VAL A 11 -3.42 19.83 -9.85
C VAL A 11 -2.19 20.17 -9.01
N ASN A 12 -2.38 20.32 -7.71
CA ASN A 12 -1.26 20.43 -6.78
C ASN A 12 -0.46 19.12 -6.80
N LYS A 13 0.78 19.19 -7.29
CA LYS A 13 1.66 18.02 -7.49
C LYS A 13 1.94 17.29 -6.17
N THR A 14 2.03 18.00 -5.06
CA THR A 14 2.33 17.43 -3.73
C THR A 14 1.17 16.57 -3.24
N PHE A 15 -0.05 17.09 -3.26
CA PHE A 15 -1.24 16.31 -2.90
C PHE A 15 -1.44 15.11 -3.85
N TYR A 16 -1.13 15.28 -5.14
CA TYR A 16 -1.20 14.21 -6.11
C TYR A 16 -0.18 13.09 -5.83
N ALA A 17 1.02 13.42 -5.40
CA ALA A 17 2.06 12.46 -5.00
C ALA A 17 1.70 11.72 -3.71
N LEU A 18 1.15 12.42 -2.71
CA LEU A 18 0.68 11.82 -1.45
C LEU A 18 -0.45 10.80 -1.68
N ARG A 19 -1.36 11.08 -2.62
CA ARG A 19 -2.44 10.14 -3.00
C ARG A 19 -1.91 8.76 -3.40
N ASN A 20 -0.81 8.70 -4.15
CA ASN A 20 -0.19 7.44 -4.58
C ASN A 20 0.32 6.59 -3.38
N LEU A 21 0.70 7.23 -2.27
CA LEU A 21 1.08 6.50 -1.05
C LEU A 21 -0.14 5.76 -0.48
N VAL A 22 -1.26 6.45 -0.36
CA VAL A 22 -2.54 5.89 0.13
C VAL A 22 -3.04 4.79 -0.82
N GLU A 23 -3.06 5.04 -2.12
CA GLU A 23 -3.48 4.06 -3.13
C GLU A 23 -2.66 2.77 -3.07
N ARG A 24 -1.33 2.88 -2.94
CA ARG A 24 -0.47 1.70 -2.79
C ARG A 24 -0.74 0.98 -1.47
N CYS A 25 -1.05 1.70 -0.39
CA CYS A 25 -1.44 1.08 0.87
C CYS A 25 -2.73 0.26 0.70
N VAL A 26 -3.79 0.88 0.18
CA VAL A 26 -5.08 0.23 -0.06
C VAL A 26 -4.96 -0.94 -1.02
N ARG A 27 -4.15 -0.82 -2.08
CA ARG A 27 -3.86 -1.94 -2.99
C ARG A 27 -3.27 -3.14 -2.26
N ARG A 28 -2.34 -2.92 -1.33
CA ARG A 28 -1.72 -3.99 -0.54
C ARG A 28 -2.71 -4.60 0.47
N LEU A 29 -3.55 -3.78 1.10
CA LEU A 29 -4.60 -4.26 1.99
C LEU A 29 -5.62 -5.13 1.25
N LYS A 30 -5.97 -4.77 0.01
CA LYS A 30 -6.87 -5.55 -0.85
C LYS A 30 -6.30 -6.90 -1.31
N ASN A 31 -5.00 -7.17 -1.14
CA ASN A 31 -4.47 -8.52 -1.38
C ASN A 31 -5.00 -9.53 -0.34
N SER A 32 -5.44 -9.07 0.83
CA SER A 32 -6.11 -9.91 1.82
C SER A 32 -7.57 -10.10 1.38
N ARG A 33 -7.92 -11.30 0.90
CA ARG A 33 -9.26 -11.64 0.40
C ARG A 33 -10.39 -11.21 1.35
N ARG A 34 -10.23 -11.46 2.66
CA ARG A 34 -11.20 -11.05 3.70
C ARG A 34 -11.48 -9.54 3.70
N VAL A 35 -10.44 -8.72 3.62
CA VAL A 35 -10.55 -7.25 3.58
C VAL A 35 -11.17 -6.79 2.26
N ALA A 36 -10.83 -7.44 1.14
CA ALA A 36 -11.33 -7.08 -0.18
C ALA A 36 -12.82 -7.37 -0.38
N THR A 37 -13.32 -8.48 0.16
CA THR A 37 -14.71 -8.89 -0.03
C THR A 37 -15.67 -8.30 0.99
N ARG A 38 -15.18 -7.82 2.15
CA ARG A 38 -15.97 -7.17 3.21
C ARG A 38 -17.29 -7.90 3.51
N TYR A 39 -17.20 -9.17 3.91
CA TYR A 39 -18.38 -9.96 4.30
C TYR A 39 -18.71 -9.89 5.80
N ASP A 40 -17.92 -9.16 6.58
CA ASP A 40 -18.13 -9.03 8.02
C ASP A 40 -19.42 -8.24 8.31
N LYS A 41 -20.28 -8.79 9.18
CA LYS A 41 -21.57 -8.19 9.55
C LYS A 41 -21.41 -6.94 10.42
N THR A 42 -20.35 -6.87 11.21
CA THR A 42 -20.07 -5.77 12.15
C THR A 42 -18.86 -4.96 11.70
N ILE A 43 -18.89 -3.67 12.02
CA ILE A 43 -17.77 -2.75 11.73
C ILE A 43 -16.54 -3.15 12.55
N GLU A 44 -16.73 -3.59 13.79
CA GLU A 44 -15.65 -4.03 14.69
C GLU A 44 -14.88 -5.22 14.13
N SER A 45 -15.57 -6.26 13.64
CA SER A 45 -14.91 -7.41 13.02
C SER A 45 -14.15 -7.01 11.76
N PHE A 46 -14.72 -6.13 10.93
CA PHE A 46 -14.02 -5.60 9.76
C PHE A 46 -12.75 -4.84 10.14
N LEU A 47 -12.82 -3.95 11.15
CA LEU A 47 -11.67 -3.19 11.64
C LEU A 47 -10.58 -4.11 12.18
N GLY A 48 -10.95 -5.13 12.97
CA GLY A 48 -9.99 -6.13 13.46
C GLY A 48 -9.23 -6.83 12.33
N PHE A 49 -9.90 -7.18 11.22
CA PHE A 49 -9.21 -7.77 10.07
C PHE A 49 -8.32 -6.77 9.33
N VAL A 50 -8.70 -5.50 9.28
CA VAL A 50 -7.84 -4.43 8.74
C VAL A 50 -6.59 -4.29 9.59
N ASP A 51 -6.71 -4.29 10.91
CA ASP A 51 -5.57 -4.17 11.83
C ASP A 51 -4.62 -5.37 11.69
N VAL A 52 -5.15 -6.59 11.64
CA VAL A 52 -4.35 -7.80 11.39
C VAL A 52 -3.62 -7.72 10.04
N ALA A 53 -4.28 -7.22 8.99
CA ALA A 53 -3.66 -7.04 7.69
C ALA A 53 -2.54 -5.97 7.72
N CYS A 54 -2.75 -4.87 8.45
CA CYS A 54 -1.75 -3.83 8.66
C CYS A 54 -0.52 -4.38 9.40
N ILE A 55 -0.72 -5.12 10.50
CA ILE A 55 0.36 -5.76 11.27
C ILE A 55 1.16 -6.70 10.36
N ARG A 56 0.47 -7.55 9.58
CA ARG A 56 1.12 -8.47 8.64
C ARG A 56 1.98 -7.73 7.61
N LEU A 57 1.44 -6.65 7.02
CA LEU A 57 2.18 -5.84 6.05
C LEU A 57 3.41 -5.17 6.68
N TRP A 58 3.29 -4.70 7.92
CA TRP A 58 4.40 -4.10 8.66
C TRP A 58 5.53 -5.11 8.90
N THR A 59 5.21 -6.28 9.45
CA THR A 59 6.20 -7.33 9.73
C THR A 59 6.90 -7.79 8.45
N GLN A 60 6.14 -7.99 7.35
CA GLN A 60 6.72 -8.34 6.05
C GLN A 60 7.66 -7.26 5.52
N ARG A 61 7.27 -5.99 5.64
CA ARG A 61 8.12 -4.86 5.22
C ARG A 61 9.44 -4.86 5.98
N SER A 62 9.41 -5.08 7.29
CA SER A 62 10.59 -5.06 8.16
C SER A 62 11.51 -6.23 7.85
N VAL A 63 10.97 -7.45 7.71
CA VAL A 63 11.74 -8.66 7.36
C VAL A 63 12.32 -8.59 5.95
N ASN A 64 11.54 -8.09 4.99
CA ASN A 64 12.03 -7.96 3.61
C ASN A 64 13.12 -6.90 3.49
N ARG A 65 13.07 -5.84 4.33
CA ARG A 65 14.12 -4.83 4.40
C ARG A 65 15.43 -5.42 4.91
N THR A 66 15.41 -6.21 5.96
CA THR A 66 16.62 -6.86 6.50
C THR A 66 17.19 -7.89 5.53
N ARG A 67 16.34 -8.68 4.86
CA ARG A 67 16.76 -9.58 3.77
C ARG A 67 17.43 -8.81 2.63
N GLN A 68 16.84 -7.72 2.14
CA GLN A 68 17.44 -6.91 1.07
C GLN A 68 18.79 -6.31 1.47
N GLN A 69 18.95 -5.90 2.73
CA GLN A 69 20.24 -5.42 3.22
C GLN A 69 21.28 -6.52 3.26
N LEU A 70 20.93 -7.72 3.71
CA LEU A 70 21.82 -8.88 3.74
C LEU A 70 22.23 -9.30 2.32
N THR A 71 21.28 -9.40 1.38
CA THR A 71 21.59 -9.72 -0.02
C THR A 71 22.47 -8.66 -0.66
N SER A 72 22.22 -7.37 -0.41
CA SER A 72 23.07 -6.28 -0.92
C SER A 72 24.47 -6.26 -0.29
N LYS A 73 24.63 -6.75 0.93
CA LYS A 73 25.93 -6.89 1.60
C LYS A 73 26.72 -8.09 1.07
N LEU A 74 26.04 -9.17 0.73
CA LEU A 74 26.63 -10.35 0.09
C LEU A 74 27.10 -10.02 -1.32
N ASP A 75 26.27 -9.33 -2.10
CA ASP A 75 26.58 -8.84 -3.46
C ASP A 75 27.79 -7.88 -3.48
N LYS A 76 27.91 -7.00 -2.47
CA LYS A 76 29.06 -6.08 -2.31
C LYS A 76 30.34 -6.73 -1.78
N LYS A 77 30.26 -7.94 -1.21
CA LYS A 77 31.42 -8.63 -0.62
C LYS A 77 32.19 -9.50 -1.60
N GLY A 78 31.71 -9.65 -2.84
CA GLY A 78 32.44 -10.32 -3.90
C GLY A 78 32.75 -11.79 -3.57
N LEU A 79 31.80 -12.66 -3.87
CA LEU A 79 32.17 -13.86 -4.61
C LEU A 79 32.07 -13.51 -6.10
#